data_AF-A0A2N6AWW6-F1
#
_entry.id   AF-A0A2N6AWW6-F1
#
_cell.length_a   1.000
_cell.length_b   1.000
_cell.length_c   1.000
_cell.angle_alpha   90.00
_cell.angle_beta   90.00
_cell.angle_gamma   90.00
#
_symmetry.space_group_name_H-M   'P 1'
#
loop_
_entity.id
_entity.type
_entity.pdbx_description
1 polymer ?
#
loop_
_entity_poly.entity_id
_entity_poly.type
_entity_poly.pdbx_seq_one_letter_code
_entity_poly.pdbx_strand_id
1 'polypeptide(L)'
;TATMARDPVLKGAWVRPGTHIDLIGAYKADMREADDALISAGPLFVDARQTTIGHIGELTIPIANGVITEDAVMGDFYDLIAGAGHGRSSDRDITLFKNGGGAHLDLMMAGYIAARAGV
;
A
#
# COMPACT_ATOMS: atom_id res chain seq x y z
N THR A 1 6.37 -1.49 -7.40
CA THR A 1 7.78 -1.26 -7.06
C THR A 1 8.18 -2.22 -5.94
N ALA A 2 9.44 -2.62 -5.92
CA ALA A 2 9.99 -3.58 -4.96
C ALA A 2 11.50 -3.30 -4.80
N THR A 3 11.82 -2.10 -4.35
CA THR A 3 13.16 -1.55 -4.24
C THR A 3 13.53 -1.27 -2.78
N MET A 4 14.82 -1.07 -2.53
CA MET A 4 15.32 -0.64 -1.22
C MET A 4 15.50 0.89 -1.15
N ALA A 5 14.76 1.63 -1.96
CA ALA A 5 14.90 3.07 -2.06
C ALA A 5 14.50 3.78 -0.75
N ARG A 6 15.22 4.86 -0.44
CA ARG A 6 14.85 5.82 0.61
C ARG A 6 14.20 7.08 0.06
N ASP A 7 14.57 7.43 -1.16
CA ASP A 7 14.03 8.56 -1.89
C ASP A 7 13.16 8.08 -3.06
N PRO A 8 12.13 8.85 -3.46
CA PRO A 8 11.25 8.47 -4.56
C PRO A 8 11.99 8.10 -5.85
N VAL A 9 11.72 6.88 -6.33
CA VAL A 9 12.21 6.37 -7.62
C VAL A 9 11.11 6.31 -8.68
N LEU A 10 9.85 6.35 -8.27
CA LEU A 10 8.68 6.41 -9.15
C LEU A 10 7.95 7.75 -8.95
N LYS A 11 7.85 8.53 -10.03
CA LYS A 11 7.22 9.85 -10.01
C LYS A 11 5.80 9.82 -10.56
N GLY A 12 4.88 10.54 -9.92
CA GLY A 12 3.48 10.60 -10.35
C GLY A 12 3.31 11.08 -11.79
N ALA A 13 4.13 12.03 -12.23
CA ALA A 13 4.12 12.56 -13.58
C ALA A 13 4.47 11.52 -14.68
N TRP A 14 5.03 10.37 -14.32
CA TRP A 14 5.37 9.31 -15.27
C TRP A 14 4.23 8.30 -15.47
N VAL A 15 3.27 8.29 -14.55
CA VAL A 15 2.22 7.28 -14.49
C VAL A 15 1.06 7.70 -15.39
N ARG A 16 0.61 6.77 -16.24
CA ARG A 16 -0.54 6.99 -17.12
C ARG A 16 -1.86 6.72 -16.36
N PRO A 17 -2.95 7.43 -16.69
CA PRO A 17 -4.28 7.10 -16.18
C PRO A 17 -4.64 5.62 -16.43
N GLY A 18 -5.32 5.00 -15.47
CA GLY A 18 -5.70 3.58 -15.50
C GLY A 18 -4.64 2.62 -14.94
N THR A 19 -3.49 3.12 -14.51
CA THR A 19 -2.41 2.27 -13.96
C THR A 19 -2.72 1.85 -12.53
N HIS A 20 -2.49 0.58 -12.19
CA HIS A 20 -2.41 0.12 -10.81
C HIS A 20 -0.94 0.00 -10.38
N ILE A 21 -0.65 0.38 -9.14
CA ILE A 21 0.69 0.38 -8.58
C ILE A 21 0.70 -0.33 -7.24
N ASP A 22 1.45 -1.41 -7.18
CA ASP A 22 1.86 -2.05 -5.93
C ASP A 22 3.14 -1.41 -5.41
N LEU A 23 3.13 -0.87 -4.19
CA LEU A 23 4.28 -0.29 -3.50
C LEU A 23 4.74 -1.29 -2.43
N ILE A 24 5.74 -2.12 -2.72
CA ILE A 24 6.11 -3.25 -1.86
C ILE A 24 7.40 -2.99 -1.07
N GLY A 25 8.35 -2.24 -1.64
CA GLY A 25 9.73 -2.20 -1.14
C GLY A 25 9.95 -1.49 0.19
N ALA A 26 9.16 -0.46 0.50
CA ALA A 26 9.31 0.30 1.75
C ALA A 26 8.71 -0.43 2.97
N TYR A 27 9.51 -0.71 4.01
CA TYR A 27 9.04 -1.33 5.26
C TYR A 27 9.59 -0.65 6.52
N LYS A 28 10.23 0.51 6.36
CA LYS A 28 10.76 1.34 7.44
C LYS A 28 10.25 2.77 7.33
N ALA A 29 10.29 3.51 8.42
CA ALA A 29 9.84 4.90 8.49
C ALA A 29 10.63 5.87 7.59
N ASP A 30 11.88 5.53 7.24
CA ASP A 30 12.77 6.32 6.37
C ASP A 30 12.79 5.85 4.90
N MET A 31 11.92 4.92 4.52
CA MET A 31 11.86 4.35 3.17
C MET A 31 10.58 4.74 2.45
N ARG A 32 10.72 5.13 1.17
CA ARG A 32 9.61 5.35 0.24
C ARG A 32 10.07 5.16 -1.20
N GLU A 33 9.16 4.73 -2.07
CA GLU A 33 9.42 4.48 -3.48
C GLU A 33 8.69 5.47 -4.40
N ALA A 34 7.54 5.99 -3.96
CA ALA A 34 6.69 6.92 -4.69
C ALA A 34 6.86 8.36 -4.19
N ASP A 35 6.76 9.32 -5.10
CA ASP A 35 6.73 10.75 -4.73
C ASP A 35 5.34 11.18 -4.22
N ASP A 36 5.27 12.39 -3.67
CA ASP A 36 4.04 12.95 -3.09
C ASP A 36 2.93 13.10 -4.13
N ALA A 37 3.31 13.42 -5.37
CA ALA A 37 2.38 13.50 -6.50
C ALA A 37 1.73 12.14 -6.79
N LEU A 38 2.50 11.06 -6.71
CA LEU A 38 1.96 9.73 -6.94
C LEU A 38 1.09 9.24 -5.78
N ILE A 39 1.54 9.41 -4.54
CA ILE A 39 0.76 9.01 -3.36
C ILE A 39 -0.61 9.69 -3.33
N SER A 40 -0.72 10.91 -3.85
CA SER A 40 -1.97 11.68 -3.92
C SER A 40 -2.77 11.44 -5.21
N ALA A 41 -2.31 10.56 -6.12
CA ALA A 41 -2.85 10.47 -7.47
C ALA A 41 -4.21 9.77 -7.57
N GLY A 42 -4.63 9.04 -6.53
CA GLY A 42 -5.89 8.32 -6.56
C GLY A 42 -6.10 7.39 -5.36
N PRO A 43 -7.03 6.43 -5.48
CA PRO A 43 -7.40 5.52 -4.40
C PRO A 43 -6.20 4.77 -3.82
N LEU A 44 -5.96 4.93 -2.53
CA LEU A 44 -4.85 4.32 -1.80
C LEU A 44 -5.36 3.27 -0.82
N PHE A 45 -4.84 2.06 -0.95
CA PHE A 45 -5.16 0.93 -0.10
C PHE A 45 -3.89 0.38 0.54
N VAL A 46 -4.05 -0.31 1.66
CA VAL A 46 -2.95 -1.00 2.35
C VAL A 46 -3.27 -2.48 2.55
N ASP A 47 -2.29 -3.30 2.90
CA ASP A 47 -2.54 -4.66 3.35
C ASP A 47 -3.19 -4.70 4.74
N ALA A 48 -2.63 -3.95 5.69
CA ALA A 48 -3.16 -3.77 7.03
C ALA A 48 -2.83 -2.37 7.55
N ARG A 49 -3.84 -1.67 8.08
CA ARG A 49 -3.68 -0.32 8.63
C ARG A 49 -2.68 -0.30 9.79
N GLN A 50 -2.81 -1.28 10.68
CA GLN A 50 -2.04 -1.38 11.92
C GLN A 50 -0.54 -1.51 11.72
N THR A 51 -0.08 -2.10 10.60
CA THR A 51 1.35 -2.30 10.34
C THR A 51 1.92 -1.28 9.35
N THR A 52 1.06 -0.47 8.72
CA THR A 52 1.46 0.47 7.67
C THR A 52 1.38 1.92 8.12
N ILE A 53 0.24 2.37 8.65
CA ILE A 53 0.02 3.76 9.05
C ILE A 53 0.88 4.06 10.29
N GLY A 54 1.66 5.14 10.24
CA GLY A 54 2.59 5.53 11.32
C GLY A 54 3.91 4.76 11.35
N HIS A 55 4.05 3.65 10.62
CA HIS A 55 5.23 2.78 10.66
C HIS A 55 6.13 2.90 9.43
N ILE A 56 5.56 3.17 8.26
CA ILE A 56 6.25 3.04 6.97
C ILE A 56 6.33 4.39 6.27
N GLY A 57 7.53 4.75 5.79
CA GLY A 57 7.82 6.06 5.23
C GLY A 57 6.96 6.41 4.02
N GLU A 58 6.53 5.41 3.24
CA GLU A 58 5.60 5.57 2.12
C GLU A 58 4.30 6.32 2.53
N LEU A 59 3.85 6.17 3.79
CA LEU A 59 2.71 6.92 4.35
C LEU A 59 3.13 7.97 5.37
N THR A 60 4.03 7.63 6.30
CA THR A 60 4.41 8.54 7.39
C THR A 60 5.05 9.84 6.90
N ILE A 61 5.87 9.78 5.84
CA ILE A 61 6.52 10.98 5.28
C ILE A 61 5.49 11.93 4.65
N PRO A 62 4.64 11.51 3.70
CA PRO A 62 3.65 12.42 3.11
C PRO A 62 2.59 12.88 4.11
N ILE A 63 2.22 12.06 5.11
CA ILE A 63 1.33 12.50 6.21
C ILE A 63 2.00 13.60 7.03
N ALA A 64 3.25 13.41 7.47
CA ALA A 64 3.99 14.41 8.24
C ALA A 64 4.20 15.73 7.46
N ASN A 65 4.32 15.64 6.13
CA ASN A 65 4.45 16.79 5.24
C ASN A 65 3.10 17.45 4.89
N GLY A 66 1.96 16.91 5.35
CA GLY A 66 0.63 17.44 5.06
C GLY A 66 0.15 17.22 3.62
N VAL A 67 0.75 16.26 2.91
CA VAL A 67 0.39 15.90 1.52
C VAL A 67 -0.90 15.08 1.49
N ILE A 68 -1.04 14.15 2.42
CA ILE A 68 -2.25 13.36 2.65
C ILE A 68 -2.55 13.31 4.16
N THR A 69 -3.76 12.91 4.52
CA THR A 69 -4.12 12.53 5.90
C THR A 69 -4.25 11.00 6.00
N GLU A 70 -4.38 10.46 7.21
CA GLU A 70 -4.65 9.03 7.39
C GLU A 70 -5.94 8.57 6.67
N ASP A 71 -6.93 9.46 6.58
CA ASP A 71 -8.20 9.22 5.88
C ASP A 71 -8.03 9.03 4.36
N ALA A 72 -6.87 9.37 3.78
CA ALA A 72 -6.56 9.07 2.39
C ALA A 72 -6.42 7.57 2.14
N VAL A 73 -6.14 6.76 3.17
CA VAL A 73 -6.10 5.31 3.06
C VAL A 73 -7.53 4.76 3.07
N MET A 74 -8.08 4.50 1.89
CA MET A 74 -9.47 4.12 1.67
C MET A 74 -9.87 2.77 2.25
N GLY A 75 -8.93 1.82 2.34
CA GLY A 75 -9.24 0.45 2.74
C GLY A 75 -7.98 -0.34 3.07
N ASP A 76 -8.13 -1.37 3.90
CA ASP A 76 -7.22 -2.50 3.92
C ASP A 76 -7.85 -3.77 3.30
N PHE A 77 -7.16 -4.92 3.37
CA PHE A 77 -7.70 -6.16 2.82
C PHE A 77 -9.03 -6.60 3.46
N TYR A 78 -9.26 -6.30 4.74
CA TYR A 78 -10.53 -6.62 5.39
C TYR A 78 -11.65 -5.77 4.81
N ASP A 79 -11.41 -4.47 4.63
CA ASP A 79 -12.36 -3.53 4.03
C ASP A 79 -12.69 -3.94 2.58
N LEU A 80 -11.68 -4.35 1.79
CA LEU A 80 -11.83 -4.76 0.40
C LEU A 80 -12.62 -6.06 0.24
N ILE A 81 -12.40 -7.05 1.13
CA ILE A 81 -13.12 -8.33 1.09
C ILE A 81 -14.57 -8.18 1.58
N ALA A 82 -14.82 -7.29 2.54
CA ALA A 82 -16.14 -7.07 3.12
C ALA A 82 -17.19 -6.49 2.13
N GLY A 83 -16.77 -6.09 0.92
CA GLY A 83 -17.68 -5.91 -0.22
C GLY A 83 -18.42 -4.57 -0.31
N ALA A 84 -17.94 -3.51 0.35
CA ALA A 84 -18.66 -2.23 0.42
C ALA A 84 -18.38 -1.23 -0.74
N GLY A 85 -18.04 -1.70 -1.95
CA GLY A 85 -17.80 -0.80 -3.10
C GLY A 85 -16.48 -0.02 -3.05
N HIS A 86 -15.54 -0.47 -2.22
CA HIS A 86 -14.18 0.07 -2.15
C HIS A 86 -13.32 -0.57 -3.25
N GLY A 87 -12.71 0.24 -4.09
CA GLY A 87 -11.86 -0.23 -5.17
C GLY A 87 -11.76 0.79 -6.30
N ARG A 88 -11.38 0.30 -7.49
CA ARG A 88 -11.37 1.12 -8.71
C ARG A 88 -12.80 1.51 -9.10
N SER A 89 -13.04 2.81 -9.26
CA SER A 89 -14.33 3.36 -9.67
C SER A 89 -14.39 3.74 -11.14
N SER A 90 -13.22 3.92 -11.76
CA SER A 90 -13.07 4.27 -13.17
C SER A 90 -11.84 3.59 -13.79
N ASP A 91 -11.95 3.25 -15.07
CA ASP A 91 -10.84 2.73 -15.89
C ASP A 91 -9.68 3.72 -16.01
N ARG A 92 -9.89 4.97 -15.63
CA ARG A 92 -8.85 6.01 -15.64
C ARG A 92 -8.18 6.23 -14.29
N ASP A 93 -8.69 5.65 -13.20
CA ASP A 93 -8.11 5.84 -11.87
C ASP A 93 -6.65 5.34 -11.84
N ILE A 94 -5.78 6.06 -11.15
CA ILE A 94 -4.50 5.49 -10.72
C ILE A 94 -4.75 4.91 -9.34
N THR A 95 -4.65 3.59 -9.19
CA THR A 95 -4.91 2.92 -7.91
C THR A 95 -3.60 2.48 -7.27
N LEU A 96 -3.44 2.79 -5.99
CA LEU A 96 -2.24 2.49 -5.22
C LEU A 96 -2.55 1.44 -4.16
N PHE A 97 -1.64 0.49 -4.03
CA PHE A 97 -1.66 -0.48 -2.94
C PHE A 97 -0.30 -0.45 -2.25
N LYS A 98 -0.30 -0.28 -0.92
CA LYS A 98 0.91 -0.32 -0.11
C LYS A 98 0.91 -1.56 0.76
N ASN A 99 1.85 -2.47 0.50
CA ASN A 99 2.12 -3.59 1.41
C ASN A 99 3.09 -3.16 2.51
N GLY A 100 2.65 -3.19 3.76
CA GLY A 100 3.52 -2.98 4.92
C GLY A 100 4.09 -4.27 5.52
N GLY A 101 3.46 -5.41 5.21
CA GLY A 101 3.76 -6.69 5.81
C GLY A 101 3.11 -6.86 7.18
N GLY A 102 2.95 -8.10 7.60
CA GLY A 102 2.44 -8.40 8.94
C GLY A 102 2.41 -9.89 9.22
N ALA A 103 2.71 -10.25 10.47
CA ALA A 103 2.81 -11.65 10.92
C ALA A 103 1.54 -12.47 10.68
N HIS A 104 0.38 -11.83 10.53
CA HIS A 104 -0.87 -12.49 10.20
C HIS A 104 -0.82 -13.13 8.80
N LEU A 105 -0.17 -12.49 7.82
CA LEU A 105 0.01 -13.05 6.47
C LEU A 105 0.92 -14.28 6.50
N ASP A 106 2.01 -14.22 7.28
CA ASP A 106 2.92 -15.34 7.47
C ASP A 106 2.21 -16.53 8.12
N LEU A 107 1.41 -16.27 9.16
CA LEU A 107 0.65 -17.30 9.86
C LEU A 107 -0.40 -17.96 8.97
N MET A 108 -1.10 -17.17 8.14
CA MET A 108 -2.06 -17.71 7.16
C MET A 108 -1.37 -18.67 6.19
N MET A 109 -0.21 -18.28 5.65
CA MET A 109 0.57 -19.12 4.74
C MET A 109 1.16 -20.35 5.44
N ALA A 110 1.68 -20.20 6.65
CA ALA A 110 2.20 -21.31 7.44
C ALA A 110 1.09 -22.34 7.73
N GLY A 111 -0.10 -21.89 8.13
CA GLY A 111 -1.26 -22.74 8.35
C GLY A 111 -1.70 -23.49 7.08
N TYR A 112 -1.73 -22.80 5.94
CA TYR A 112 -2.03 -23.43 4.65
C TYR A 112 -1.01 -24.52 4.30
N ILE A 113 0.29 -24.25 4.47
CA ILE A 113 1.37 -25.20 4.19
C ILE A 113 1.30 -26.40 5.14
N ALA A 114 1.11 -26.17 6.44
CA ALA A 114 1.00 -27.22 7.45
C ALA A 114 -0.17 -28.16 7.15
N ALA A 115 -1.36 -27.61 6.88
CA ALA A 115 -2.53 -28.39 6.48
C ALA A 115 -2.27 -29.24 5.22
N ARG A 116 -1.55 -28.70 4.22
CA ARG A 116 -1.21 -29.42 2.99
C ARG A 116 -0.11 -30.47 3.20
N ALA A 117 0.74 -30.28 4.20
CA ALA A 117 1.77 -31.22 4.62
C ALA A 117 1.25 -32.29 5.59
N GLY A 118 0.02 -32.15 6.10
CA GLY A 118 -0.59 -33.09 7.05
C GLY A 118 -0.02 -32.99 8.47
N VAL A 119 0.51 -31.82 8.85
CA VAL A 119 0.99 -31.50 10.20
C VAL A 119 0.19 -30.36 10.82
#